data_AF-A0A1S3HR30-F1
#
_entry.id   AF-A0A1S3HR30-F1
#
_cell.length_a   1.000
_cell.length_b   1.000
_cell.length_c   1.000
_cell.angle_alpha   90.00
_cell.angle_beta   90.00
_cell.angle_gamma   90.00
#
_symmetry.space_group_name_H-M   'P 1'
#
loop_
_entity.id
_entity.type
_entity.pdbx_description
1 polymer ?
#
loop_
_entity_poly.entity_id
_entity_poly.type
_entity_poly.pdbx_seq_one_letter_code
_entity_poly.pdbx_strand_id
1 'polypeptide(L)'
;MDGFRFWKSGYWASPLAGRKYHIRLWCETWCSDDKKSRAKTIDLCNNPQTKEHKLNEAKRIVAEWEEYDNEARRIFENFTRNKPTLSSLSADHSEAQETSTQPRDEL
;
A
#
# COMPACT_ATOMS: atom_id res chain seq x y z
N MET A 1 14.11 26.75 9.44
CA MET A 1 12.75 26.51 9.94
C MET A 1 12.60 25.01 10.14
N ASP A 2 12.28 24.57 11.36
CA ASP A 2 11.89 23.18 11.59
C ASP A 2 10.54 22.93 10.91
N GLY A 3 10.51 22.09 9.86
CA GLY A 3 9.28 21.75 9.14
C GLY A 3 8.22 21.08 10.03
N PHE A 4 6.98 21.02 9.55
CA PHE A 4 5.87 20.37 10.24
C PHE A 4 6.21 18.91 10.54
N ARG A 5 5.95 18.48 11.78
CA ARG A 5 6.19 17.13 12.27
C ARG A 5 4.96 16.67 13.02
N PHE A 6 4.20 15.74 12.44
CA PHE A 6 2.92 15.28 12.98
C PHE A 6 3.04 14.64 14.38
N TRP A 7 4.23 14.30 14.82
CA TRP A 7 4.52 13.76 16.15
C TRP A 7 4.86 14.83 17.19
N LYS A 8 5.04 16.09 16.78
CA LYS A 8 5.23 17.24 17.68
C LYS A 8 3.89 17.84 18.12
N SER A 9 2.77 17.50 17.47
CA SER A 9 1.43 18.03 17.77
C SER A 9 0.30 17.05 17.41
N GLY A 10 -0.91 17.24 17.95
CA GLY A 10 -2.08 16.40 17.64
C GLY A 10 -2.13 15.05 18.35
N TYR A 11 -3.03 14.16 17.92
CA TYR A 11 -3.30 12.85 18.56
C TYR A 11 -2.02 12.04 18.81
N TRP A 12 -1.08 12.04 17.86
CA TRP A 12 0.15 11.25 17.93
C TRP A 12 1.19 11.78 18.92
N ALA A 13 1.08 13.02 19.41
CA ALA A 13 2.03 13.58 20.36
C ALA A 13 2.02 12.83 21.71
N SER A 14 0.85 12.40 22.18
CA SER A 14 0.69 11.69 23.46
C SER A 14 1.16 10.22 23.40
N PRO A 15 0.69 9.38 22.46
CA PRO A 15 1.16 7.99 22.33
C PRO A 15 2.65 7.87 22.05
N LEU A 16 3.24 8.84 21.34
CA LEU A 16 4.66 8.80 21.00
C LEU A 16 5.56 9.38 22.12
N ALA A 17 4.99 10.12 23.07
CA ALA A 17 5.58 10.50 24.38
C ALA A 17 7.08 10.85 24.36
N GLY A 18 7.54 11.66 23.40
CA GLY A 18 8.94 12.07 23.30
C GLY A 18 9.94 10.93 22.98
N ARG A 19 9.48 9.72 22.68
CA ARG A 19 10.33 8.62 22.23
C ARG A 19 10.94 9.01 20.89
N LYS A 20 12.25 8.81 20.72
CA LYS A 20 12.90 9.01 19.41
C LYS A 20 12.41 7.96 18.41
N TYR A 21 11.44 8.31 17.58
CA TYR A 21 11.12 7.54 16.39
C TYR A 21 12.00 8.01 15.23
N HIS A 22 12.65 7.05 14.60
CA HIS A 22 13.36 7.26 13.35
C HIS A 22 12.53 6.60 12.25
N ILE A 23 11.68 7.39 11.59
CA ILE A 23 11.00 6.96 10.37
C ILE A 23 12.10 6.81 9.31
N ARG A 24 12.51 5.56 9.06
CA ARG A 24 13.48 5.22 8.03
C ARG A 24 12.73 4.82 6.76
N LEU A 25 12.09 5.83 6.16
CA LEU A 25 11.40 5.73 4.89
C LEU A 25 12.28 6.30 3.78
N TRP A 26 12.33 5.62 2.63
CA TRP A 26 12.97 6.13 1.43
C TRP A 26 11.95 6.19 0.29
N CYS A 27 12.02 7.27 -0.50
CA CYS A 27 11.27 7.44 -1.73
C CYS A 27 12.21 8.04 -2.77
N GLU A 28 12.22 7.51 -3.99
CA GLU A 28 13.09 7.94 -5.09
C GLU A 28 12.99 9.43 -5.41
N THR A 29 11.78 10.00 -5.32
CA THR A 29 11.55 11.41 -5.69
C THR A 29 12.21 12.39 -4.73
N TRP A 30 12.27 12.06 -3.43
CA TRP A 30 12.66 13.01 -2.38
C TRP A 30 13.90 12.59 -1.59
N CYS A 31 14.36 11.35 -1.78
CA CYS A 31 15.51 10.80 -1.06
C CYS A 31 16.61 10.40 -2.04
N SER A 32 17.84 10.77 -1.70
CA SER A 32 19.04 10.32 -2.41
C SER A 32 19.24 8.80 -2.31
N ASP A 33 19.82 8.19 -3.34
CA ASP A 33 20.00 6.73 -3.45
C ASP A 33 20.90 6.14 -2.35
N ASP A 34 21.86 6.90 -1.82
CA ASP A 34 22.73 6.46 -0.72
C ASP A 34 21.94 6.07 0.54
N LYS A 35 20.76 6.69 0.72
CA LYS A 35 19.87 6.41 1.85
C LYS A 35 19.03 5.16 1.67
N LYS A 36 18.89 4.64 0.43
CA LYS A 36 18.07 3.46 0.11
C LYS A 36 18.54 2.23 0.88
N SER A 37 19.85 2.01 0.94
CA SER A 37 20.48 0.89 1.65
C SER A 37 20.21 0.87 3.17
N ARG A 38 19.95 2.05 3.76
CA ARG A 38 19.70 2.21 5.21
C ARG A 38 18.22 2.35 5.54
N ALA A 39 17.37 2.42 4.52
CA ALA A 39 15.94 2.52 4.67
C ALA A 39 15.39 1.20 5.23
N LYS A 40 14.36 1.31 6.07
CA LYS A 40 13.60 0.15 6.55
C LYS A 40 12.38 -0.12 5.69
N THR A 41 11.91 0.90 5.00
CA THR A 41 10.70 0.85 4.18
C THR A 41 10.92 1.75 2.97
N ILE A 42 10.40 1.32 1.82
CA ILE A 42 10.40 2.05 0.56
C ILE A 42 8.96 2.52 0.32
N ASP A 43 8.76 3.82 0.13
CA ASP A 43 7.49 4.38 -0.32
C ASP A 43 7.57 4.70 -1.81
N LEU A 44 6.65 4.12 -2.57
CA LEU A 44 6.45 4.42 -3.99
C LEU A 44 5.55 5.64 -4.10
N CYS A 45 6.12 6.80 -3.73
CA CYS A 45 5.43 8.08 -3.83
C CYS A 45 5.26 8.49 -5.29
N ASN A 46 4.19 9.22 -5.58
CA ASN A 46 3.98 9.77 -6.90
C ASN A 46 5.09 10.77 -7.25
N ASN A 47 5.65 10.63 -8.44
CA ASN A 47 6.59 11.60 -8.98
C ASN A 47 5.81 12.76 -9.67
N PRO A 48 5.98 14.03 -9.28
CA PRO A 48 5.29 15.15 -9.93
C PRO A 48 5.81 15.43 -11.34
N GLN A 49 7.01 14.97 -11.70
CA GLN A 49 7.64 15.17 -13.00
C GLN A 49 7.33 14.03 -14.00
N THR A 50 7.00 12.83 -13.52
CA THR A 50 6.75 11.66 -14.39
C THR A 50 5.47 10.93 -14.00
N LYS A 51 4.77 10.38 -15.00
CA LYS A 51 3.56 9.57 -14.79
C LYS A 51 3.87 8.08 -14.94
N GLU A 52 4.88 7.59 -14.24
CA GLU A 52 5.14 6.15 -14.15
C GLU A 52 4.02 5.47 -13.35
N HIS A 53 3.53 4.32 -13.82
CA HIS A 53 2.57 3.52 -13.05
C HIS A 53 3.28 2.85 -11.88
N LYS A 54 2.63 2.80 -10.71
CA LYS A 54 3.19 2.20 -9.48
C LYS A 54 3.71 0.78 -9.66
N LEU A 55 3.09 -0.02 -10.53
CA LEU A 55 3.53 -1.40 -10.80
C LEU A 55 4.91 -1.43 -11.47
N ASN A 56 5.16 -0.53 -12.43
CA ASN A 56 6.45 -0.44 -13.12
C ASN A 56 7.53 0.09 -12.17
N GLU A 57 7.16 1.10 -11.38
CA GLU A 57 8.03 1.65 -10.35
C GLU A 57 8.45 0.57 -9.33
N ALA A 58 7.50 -0.24 -8.86
CA ALA A 58 7.77 -1.31 -7.90
C ALA A 58 8.80 -2.32 -8.45
N LYS A 59 8.60 -2.78 -9.69
CA LYS A 59 9.52 -3.71 -10.39
C LYS A 59 10.92 -3.14 -10.57
N ARG A 60 11.04 -1.85 -10.87
CA ARG A 60 12.32 -1.18 -11.11
C ARG A 60 13.06 -0.84 -9.81
N ILE A 61 12.32 -0.39 -8.79
CA ILE A 61 12.90 0.11 -7.54
C ILE A 61 13.23 -1.04 -6.58
N VAL A 62 12.38 -2.07 -6.47
CA VAL A 62 12.53 -3.15 -5.50
C VAL A 62 12.95 -4.41 -6.24
N ALA A 63 14.22 -4.79 -6.13
CA ALA A 63 14.79 -5.90 -6.89
C ALA A 63 14.10 -7.24 -6.57
N GLU A 64 13.70 -7.44 -5.32
CA GLU A 64 12.99 -8.63 -4.85
C GLU A 64 11.47 -8.61 -5.13
N TRP A 65 10.93 -7.58 -5.82
CA TRP A 65 9.48 -7.44 -6.02
C TRP A 65 8.87 -8.62 -6.77
N GLU A 66 9.51 -9.09 -7.85
CA GLU A 66 8.96 -10.19 -8.66
C GLU A 66 8.89 -11.50 -7.88
N GLU A 67 9.85 -11.74 -6.98
CA GLU A 67 9.84 -12.92 -6.12
C GLU A 67 8.60 -12.93 -5.20
N TYR A 68 8.34 -11.80 -4.55
CA TYR A 68 7.16 -11.66 -3.68
C TYR A 68 5.84 -11.72 -4.46
N ASP A 69 5.76 -11.10 -5.63
CA ASP A 69 4.56 -11.16 -6.48
C ASP A 69 4.29 -12.61 -6.95
N ASN A 70 5.34 -13.34 -7.30
CA ASN A 70 5.24 -14.75 -7.67
C ASN A 70 4.80 -15.63 -6.50
N GLU A 71 5.32 -15.38 -5.29
CA GLU A 71 4.90 -16.08 -4.09
C GLU A 71 3.43 -15.83 -3.76
N ALA A 72 2.99 -14.56 -3.80
CA ALA A 72 1.61 -14.19 -3.57
C ALA A 72 0.67 -14.86 -4.59
N ARG A 73 1.06 -14.89 -5.86
CA ARG A 73 0.30 -15.56 -6.92
C ARG A 73 0.16 -17.06 -6.65
N ARG A 74 1.25 -17.73 -6.29
CA ARG A 74 1.23 -19.16 -5.93
C ARG A 74 0.31 -19.45 -4.75
N ILE A 75 0.34 -18.60 -3.71
CA ILE A 75 -0.55 -18.72 -2.55
C ILE A 75 -2.01 -18.56 -2.98
N PHE A 76 -2.30 -17.55 -3.81
CA PHE A 76 -3.64 -17.29 -4.33
C PHE A 76 -4.18 -18.44 -5.19
N GLU A 77 -3.36 -19.00 -6.08
CA GLU A 77 -3.70 -20.16 -6.91
C GLU A 77 -3.97 -21.41 -6.06
N ASN A 78 -3.17 -21.62 -5.01
CA ASN A 78 -3.39 -22.73 -4.08
C ASN A 78 -4.70 -22.55 -3.30
N PHE A 79 -5.01 -21.33 -2.87
CA PHE A 79 -6.27 -21.02 -2.20
C PHE A 79 -7.47 -21.24 -3.13
N THR A 80 -7.39 -20.81 -4.38
CA THR A 80 -8.49 -20.99 -5.36
C THR A 80 -8.71 -22.44 -5.74
N ARG A 81 -7.64 -23.23 -5.90
CA ARG A 81 -7.72 -24.68 -6.17
C ARG A 81 -8.23 -25.50 -4.99
N ASN A 82 -7.82 -25.15 -3.78
CA ASN A 82 -8.24 -25.84 -2.55
C ASN A 82 -9.48 -25.23 -1.91
N LYS A 83 -10.13 -24.26 -2.58
CA LYS A 83 -11.40 -23.71 -2.13
C LYS A 83 -12.38 -24.88 -2.11
N PRO A 84 -12.90 -25.31 -0.93
CA PRO A 84 -13.96 -26.30 -0.93
C PRO A 84 -15.06 -25.73 -1.80
N THR A 85 -15.49 -26.51 -2.79
CA THR A 85 -16.48 -26.09 -3.76
C THR A 85 -17.66 -25.54 -2.98
N LEU A 86 -17.90 -24.23 -3.09
CA LEU A 86 -19.13 -23.58 -2.64
C LEU A 86 -20.30 -23.99 -3.58
N SER A 87 -20.31 -25.26 -3.99
CA SER A 87 -21.40 -25.93 -4.68
C SER A 87 -22.15 -26.88 -3.73
N SER A 88 -21.73 -26.99 -2.47
CA SER A 88 -22.48 -27.71 -1.42
C SER A 88 -23.26 -26.78 -0.48
N LEU A 89 -23.17 -25.46 -0.64
CA LEU A 89 -23.94 -24.49 0.14
C LEU A 89 -24.61 -23.48 -0.81
N SER A 90 -25.93 -23.64 -0.92
CA SER A 90 -26.94 -22.70 -1.44
C SER A 90 -26.90 -22.36 -2.93
N ALA A 91 -27.58 -23.21 -3.71
CA ALA A 91 -28.60 -22.73 -4.64
C ALA A 91 -29.73 -22.07 -3.84
N ASP A 92 -29.55 -20.82 -3.43
CA ASP A 92 -30.63 -19.87 -3.13
C ASP A 92 -29.99 -18.54 -2.79
N HIS A 93 -30.00 -17.61 -3.75
CA HIS A 93 -30.22 -16.19 -3.49
C HIS A 93 -30.44 -15.49 -4.83
N SER A 94 -31.72 -15.28 -5.07
CA SER A 94 -32.33 -14.43 -6.07
C SER A 94 -31.71 -13.02 -6.09
N GLU A 95 -31.28 -12.62 -7.28
CA GLU A 95 -31.52 -11.31 -7.89
C GLU A 95 -31.83 -10.13 -6.94
N ALA A 96 -30.84 -9.26 -6.75
CA ALA A 96 -31.06 -7.90 -6.28
C ALA A 96 -30.40 -6.91 -7.24
N GLN A 97 -31.27 -6.12 -7.89
CA GLN A 97 -31.00 -5.13 -8.92
C GLN A 97 -29.97 -4.06 -8.51
N GLU A 98 -29.19 -3.63 -9.50
CA GLU A 98 -28.47 -2.36 -9.53
C GLU A 98 -29.42 -1.19 -9.27
N THR A 99 -29.15 -0.39 -8.25
CA THR A 99 -29.72 0.96 -8.12
C THR A 99 -28.61 2.00 -8.07
N SER A 100 -28.52 2.71 -9.19
CA SER A 100 -27.89 4.02 -9.36
C SER A 100 -28.23 4.97 -8.21
N THR A 101 -27.23 5.62 -7.60
CA THR A 101 -27.39 6.94 -6.95
C THR A 101 -26.08 7.72 -7.05
N GLN A 102 -26.24 9.01 -7.34
CA GLN A 102 -25.31 10.02 -7.85
C GLN A 102 -24.43 10.70 -6.74
N PRO A 103 -23.58 11.70 -7.08
CA PRO A 103 -22.20 11.83 -6.57
C PRO A 103 -22.05 12.45 -5.18
N ARG A 104 -20.86 12.21 -4.62
CA ARG A 104 -20.37 12.62 -3.30
C ARG A 104 -19.97 14.11 -3.30
N ASP A 105 -20.64 14.89 -2.45
CA ASP A 105 -20.32 16.29 -2.15
C ASP A 105 -18.91 16.47 -1.55
N GLU A 106 -18.31 17.61 -1.89
CA GLU A 106 -17.03 18.13 -1.42
C GLU A 106 -17.07 18.55 0.06
N LEU A 107 -15.99 18.26 0.80
CA LEU A 107 -15.53 18.98 2.00
C LEU A 107 -14.05 18.65 2.29
#